data_AF-A0A800MNW7-F1
#
_entry.id   AF-A0A800MNW7-F1
#
_cell.length_a   1.000
_cell.length_b   1.000
_cell.length_c   1.000
_cell.angle_alpha   90.00
_cell.angle_beta   90.00
_cell.angle_gamma   90.00
#
_symmetry.space_group_name_H-M   'P 1'
#
loop_
_entity.id
_entity.type
_entity.pdbx_description
1 polymer ?
#
loop_
_entity_poly.entity_id
_entity_poly.type
_entity_poly.pdbx_seq_one_letter_code
_entity_poly.pdbx_strand_id
1 'polypeptide(L)' 'MELTPREKDKLMLFTAALVAERRKNRGVKLNYPESVAYISAAIV' A
#
# COMPACT_ATOMS: atom_id res chain seq x y z
N MET A 1 15.52 -10.17 11.70
CA MET A 1 14.88 -10.69 10.48
C MET A 1 15.78 -10.39 9.30
N GLU A 2 16.35 -11.40 8.64
CA GLU A 2 17.11 -11.24 7.40
C GLU A 2 16.14 -11.18 6.23
N LEU A 3 15.44 -10.05 6.10
CA LEU A 3 14.52 -9.82 4.99
C LEU A 3 15.32 -9.58 3.71
N THR A 4 14.99 -10.34 2.68
CA THR A 4 15.47 -10.07 1.33
C THR A 4 14.99 -8.68 0.87
N PRO A 5 15.72 -8.02 -0.03
CA PRO A 5 15.30 -6.71 -0.57
C PRO A 5 13.85 -6.72 -1.08
N ARG A 6 13.44 -7.82 -1.72
CA ARG A 6 12.09 -8.01 -2.24
C ARG A 6 11.01 -8.07 -1.15
N GLU A 7 11.30 -8.66 0.00
CA GLU A 7 10.35 -8.70 1.11
C GLU A 7 10.19 -7.33 1.75
N LYS A 8 11.27 -6.54 1.82
CA LYS A 8 11.20 -5.14 2.26
C LYS A 8 10.34 -4.29 1.32
N ASP A 9 10.47 -4.47 0.01
CA ASP A 9 9.66 -3.75 -0.97
C ASP A 9 8.17 -4.09 -0.82
N LYS A 10 7.84 -5.37 -0.60
CA LYS A 10 6.46 -5.79 -0.31
C LYS A 10 5.90 -5.16 0.96
N LEU A 11 6.71 -5.07 2.03
CA LEU A 11 6.31 -4.40 3.26
C LEU A 11 6.08 -2.90 3.04
N MET A 12 6.92 -2.25 2.23
CA MET A 12 6.69 -0.85 1.85
C MET A 12 5.39 -0.67 1.07
N LEU A 13 5.10 -1.55 0.11
CA LEU A 13 3.85 -1.52 -0.64
C LEU A 13 2.62 -1.70 0.29
N PHE A 14 2.71 -2.64 1.24
CA PHE A 14 1.64 -2.92 2.18
C PHE A 14 1.35 -1.73 3.10
N THR A 15 2.40 -1.07 3.60
CA THR A 15 2.25 0.12 4.43
C THR A 15 1.62 1.29 3.65
N ALA A 16 2.01 1.49 2.39
CA ALA A 16 1.38 2.49 1.51
C ALA A 16 -0.12 2.19 1.29
N ALA A 17 -0.48 0.91 1.11
CA ALA A 17 -1.86 0.49 0.92
C ALA A 17 -2.73 0.74 2.17
N LEU A 18 -2.20 0.48 3.37
CA LEU A 18 -2.90 0.76 4.64
C LEU A 18 -3.16 2.27 4.82
N VAL A 19 -2.21 3.11 4.40
CA VAL A 19 -2.42 4.57 4.40
C VAL A 19 -3.51 4.96 3.41
N ALA A 20 -3.47 4.41 2.19
CA ALA A 20 -4.49 4.65 1.16
C ALA A 20 -5.89 4.24 1.66
N GLU A 21 -6.04 3.06 2.26
CA GLU A 21 -7.30 2.59 2.82
C GLU A 21 -7.85 3.56 3.88
N ARG A 22 -7.01 4.01 4.82
CA ARG A 22 -7.41 4.97 5.86
C ARG A 22 -7.82 6.32 5.26
N ARG A 23 -7.16 6.79 4.19
CA ARG A 23 -7.55 8.03 3.49
C ARG A 23 -8.88 7.88 2.78
N LYS A 24 -9.10 6.74 2.11
CA LYS A 24 -10.39 6.41 1.47
C LYS A 24 -11.53 6.38 2.49
N ASN A 25 -11.31 5.77 3.66
CA ASN A 25 -12.31 5.72 4.74
C ASN A 25 -12.63 7.11 5.33
N ARG A 26 -11.73 8.08 5.19
CA ARG A 26 -11.97 9.49 5.53
C ARG A 26 -12.69 10.27 4.42
N GLY A 27 -13.07 9.62 3.32
CA GLY A 27 -13.73 10.24 2.17
C GLY A 27 -12.78 11.00 1.23
N VAL A 28 -11.46 10.82 1.37
CA VAL A 28 -10.47 11.46 0.50
C VAL A 28 -10.31 10.64 -0.78
N LYS A 29 -10.34 11.31 -1.93
CA LYS A 29 -9.99 10.68 -3.22
C LYS A 29 -8.51 10.28 -3.21
N LEU A 30 -8.25 9.02 -3.53
CA LEU A 30 -6.89 8.50 -3.60
C LEU A 30 -6.14 9.12 -4.78
N ASN A 31 -4.87 9.42 -4.57
CA ASN A 31 -3.97 9.83 -5.64
C ASN A 31 -3.50 8.59 -6.45
N TYR A 32 -2.69 8.82 -7.49
CA TYR A 32 -2.15 7.75 -8.33
C TYR A 32 -1.38 6.68 -7.54
N PRO A 33 -0.33 7.01 -6.74
CA PRO A 33 0.42 5.99 -6.02
C PRO A 33 -0.41 5.28 -4.94
N GLU A 34 -1.34 5.96 -4.29
CA GLU A 34 -2.27 5.35 -3.31
C GLU A 34 -3.23 4.37 -3.97
N SER A 35 -3.75 4.72 -5.15
CA SER A 35 -4.63 3.84 -5.92
C SER A 35 -3.88 2.58 -6.36
N VAL A 36 -2.64 2.74 -6.85
CA VAL A 36 -1.79 1.60 -7.22
C VAL A 36 -1.50 0.73 -6.00
N ALA A 37 -1.09 1.32 -4.87
CA ALA A 37 -0.82 0.57 -3.64
C ALA A 37 -2.06 -0.17 -3.12
N TYR A 38 -3.21 0.50 -3.09
CA TYR A 38 -4.47 -0.06 -2.64
C TYR A 38 -4.94 -1.24 -3.51
N ILE A 39 -4.83 -1.11 -4.83
CA ILE A 39 -5.16 -2.21 -5.75
C ILE A 39 -4.16 -3.35 -5.63
N SER A 40 -2.87 -3.02 -5.53
CA SER A 40 -1.80 -4.04 -5.47
C SER A 40 -1.89 -4.87 -4.19
N ALA A 41 -2.22 -4.25 -3.05
CA ALA A 41 -2.43 -4.95 -1.79
C ALA A 41 -3.70 -5.82 -1.75
N ALA A 42 -4.64 -5.63 -2.68
CA ALA A 42 -5.79 -6.52 -2.82
C ALA A 42 -5.48 -7.80 -3.62
N ILE A 43 -4.33 -7.85 -4.31
CA ILE A 43 -3.92 -8.95 -5.18
C ILE A 43 -2.76 -9.77 -4.58
N VAL A 44 -1.85 -9.13 -3.86
CA VAL A 44 -0.66 -9.74 -3.23
C VAL A 44 -1.04 -10.50 -1.97
#